data_AF-A0A3P8RJ45-F1
#
_entry.id   AF-A0A3P8RJ45-F1
#
_cell.length_a   1.000
_cell.length_b   1.000
_cell.length_c   1.000
_cell.angle_alpha   90.00
_cell.angle_beta   90.00
_cell.angle_gamma   90.00
#
_symmetry.space_group_name_H-M   'P 1'
#
loop_
_entity.id
_entity.type
_entity.pdbx_description
1 polymer ?
#
loop_
_entity_poly.entity_id
_entity_poly.type
_entity_poly.pdbx_seq_one_letter_code
_entity_poly.pdbx_strand_id
1 'polypeptide(L)'
;MSDPELDYQLMRVCKQMIKRFCIETSSRYLFECLKQNKNSELMDRKCKQMVIKRQITQNTDYRLNPVLRRVCRADIPKFCQSVLNKATVDSELEGQVIACLKLQYPDQRLSPDCEDQIRVILQESALDYRLDPQLQIHCSDEIFKLCDEEMAALEQTGQVLECLKNNLLEIKREGCIMEVVNMLKQSKADIFVDPVLSTSCALDIKHHCNDIPPFGGRQMSCLMEALQEGSVSLQPECQKRLQDRIDMWSYAATRTGLEPLCCLTDQFWTHEDRIPSETTRSTIRWIIFIAQSTLDWFPRLLPYI
;
A
#
# COMPACT_ATOMS: atom_id res chain seq x y z
N MET A 1 16.39 18.62 0.01
CA MET A 1 17.82 19.00 -0.12
C MET A 1 18.64 17.79 0.32
N SER A 2 19.79 17.53 -0.31
CA SER A 2 20.76 16.55 0.21
C SER A 2 21.43 17.15 1.44
N ASP A 3 21.39 16.45 2.57
CA ASP A 3 22.15 16.79 3.78
C ASP A 3 23.61 16.33 3.59
N PRO A 4 24.57 17.26 3.36
CA PRO A 4 25.96 16.89 3.06
C PRO A 4 26.67 16.19 4.23
N GLU A 5 26.25 16.46 5.47
CA GLU A 5 26.84 15.87 6.67
C GLU A 5 26.39 14.40 6.82
N LEU A 6 25.10 14.14 6.61
CA LEU A 6 24.55 12.78 6.57
C LEU A 6 25.16 11.95 5.43
N ASP A 7 25.40 12.57 4.27
CA ASP A 7 26.08 11.96 3.12
C ASP A 7 27.52 11.56 3.45
N TYR A 8 28.29 12.46 4.07
CA TYR A 8 29.67 12.18 4.47
C TYR A 8 29.74 11.06 5.53
N GLN A 9 28.85 11.09 6.53
CA GLN A 9 28.80 10.05 7.55
C GLN A 9 28.46 8.68 6.94
N LEU A 10 27.52 8.62 5.99
CA LEU A 10 27.18 7.38 5.28
C LEU A 10 28.42 6.83 4.55
N MET A 11 29.09 7.65 3.75
CA MET A 11 30.28 7.23 3.00
C MET A 11 31.41 6.75 3.92
N ARG A 12 31.62 7.40 5.06
CA ARG A 12 32.63 7.02 6.05
C ARG A 12 32.33 5.67 6.69
N VAL A 13 31.10 5.47 7.19
CA VAL A 13 30.69 4.24 7.87
C VAL A 13 30.63 3.06 6.88
N CYS A 14 30.08 3.30 5.70
CA CYS A 14 29.86 2.27 4.67
C CYS A 14 31.05 2.06 3.73
N LYS A 15 32.24 2.62 4.02
CA LYS A 15 33.40 2.59 3.11
C LYS A 15 33.73 1.20 2.56
N GLN A 16 33.69 0.18 3.42
CA GLN A 16 33.99 -1.20 3.00
C GLN A 16 32.86 -1.81 2.16
N MET A 17 31.61 -1.51 2.50
CA MET A 17 30.44 -2.02 1.75
C MET A 17 30.31 -1.35 0.39
N ILE A 18 30.65 -0.06 0.29
CA ILE A 18 30.73 0.65 -0.98
C ILE A 18 31.74 -0.03 -1.91
N LYS A 19 32.93 -0.37 -1.38
CA LYS A 19 33.94 -1.10 -2.15
C LYS A 19 33.53 -2.53 -2.50
N ARG A 20 32.59 -3.13 -1.79
CA ARG A 20 32.16 -4.51 -2.04
C ARG A 20 31.00 -4.59 -3.02
N PHE A 21 30.00 -3.71 -2.88
CA PHE A 21 28.75 -3.78 -3.64
C PHE A 21 28.61 -2.68 -4.69
N CYS A 22 29.29 -1.54 -4.54
CA CYS A 22 28.99 -0.31 -5.27
C CYS A 22 30.23 0.33 -5.93
N ILE A 23 31.19 -0.50 -6.40
CA ILE A 23 32.49 -0.04 -6.93
C ILE A 23 32.32 0.94 -8.11
N GLU A 24 31.40 0.62 -9.02
CA GLU A 24 31.17 1.39 -10.25
C GLU A 24 30.05 2.43 -10.09
N THR A 25 29.44 2.51 -8.91
CA THR A 25 28.30 3.37 -8.65
C THR A 25 28.75 4.80 -8.37
N SER A 26 28.20 5.77 -9.12
CA SER A 26 28.48 7.19 -8.85
C SER A 26 28.04 7.62 -7.45
N SER A 27 28.68 8.65 -6.88
CA SER A 27 28.36 9.18 -5.54
C SER A 27 26.88 9.50 -5.34
N ARG A 28 26.19 9.96 -6.39
CA ARG A 28 24.75 10.28 -6.38
C ARG A 28 23.85 9.07 -6.13
N TYR A 29 24.27 7.87 -6.54
CA TYR A 29 23.48 6.64 -6.45
C TYR A 29 24.01 5.66 -5.40
N LEU A 30 25.05 6.04 -4.63
CA LEU A 30 25.64 5.18 -3.61
C LEU A 30 24.63 4.73 -2.57
N PHE A 31 23.77 5.63 -2.10
CA PHE A 31 22.75 5.28 -1.13
C PHE A 31 21.76 4.25 -1.69
N GLU A 32 21.32 4.40 -2.93
CA GLU A 32 20.39 3.45 -3.57
C GLU A 32 21.03 2.07 -3.72
N CYS A 33 22.29 2.01 -4.16
CA CYS A 33 23.04 0.75 -4.23
C CYS A 33 23.21 0.08 -2.86
N LEU A 34 23.58 0.86 -1.82
CA LEU A 34 23.69 0.33 -0.46
C LEU A 34 22.34 -0.15 0.09
N LYS A 35 21.24 0.55 -0.24
CA LYS A 35 19.87 0.18 0.14
C LYS A 35 19.47 -1.15 -0.49
N GLN A 36 19.74 -1.36 -1.78
CA GLN A 36 19.44 -2.62 -2.48
C GLN A 36 20.21 -3.81 -1.89
N ASN A 37 21.42 -3.59 -1.38
CA ASN A 37 22.25 -4.63 -0.79
C ASN A 37 22.11 -4.73 0.74
N LYS A 38 21.23 -3.95 1.38
CA LYS A 38 21.16 -3.80 2.86
C LYS A 38 20.86 -5.10 3.62
N ASN A 39 20.24 -6.06 2.95
CA ASN A 39 19.85 -7.36 3.50
C ASN A 39 20.79 -8.51 3.12
N SER A 40 21.88 -8.24 2.39
CA SER A 40 22.90 -9.26 2.10
C SER A 40 23.61 -9.69 3.38
N GLU A 41 23.89 -10.99 3.54
CA GLU A 41 24.68 -11.53 4.67
C GLU A 41 26.08 -10.90 4.78
N LEU A 42 26.64 -10.48 3.63
CA LEU A 42 27.93 -9.81 3.56
C LEU A 42 27.88 -8.31 3.92
N MET A 43 26.69 -7.74 4.20
CA MET A 43 26.52 -6.36 4.62
C MET A 43 26.88 -6.20 6.11
N ASP A 44 27.81 -5.31 6.43
CA ASP A 44 28.21 -5.12 7.82
C ASP A 44 27.13 -4.40 8.63
N ARG A 45 27.00 -4.78 9.91
CA ARG A 45 25.94 -4.28 10.80
C ARG A 45 25.95 -2.75 10.94
N LYS A 46 27.13 -2.10 10.94
CA LYS A 46 27.23 -0.64 11.12
C LYS A 46 26.76 0.09 9.87
N CYS A 47 27.14 -0.36 8.67
CA CYS A 47 26.59 0.22 7.44
C CYS A 47 25.10 -0.04 7.32
N LYS A 48 24.61 -1.26 7.59
CA LYS A 48 23.18 -1.59 7.58
C LYS A 48 22.37 -0.62 8.45
N GLN A 49 22.83 -0.38 9.69
CA GLN A 49 22.20 0.59 10.60
C GLN A 49 22.22 2.03 10.06
N MET A 50 23.31 2.46 9.42
CA MET A 50 23.41 3.79 8.82
C MET A 50 22.46 3.94 7.62
N VAL A 51 22.32 2.91 6.79
CA VAL A 51 21.39 2.88 5.66
C VAL A 51 19.95 2.92 6.16
N ILE A 52 19.61 2.15 7.20
CA ILE A 52 18.28 2.19 7.83
C ILE A 52 18.00 3.57 8.44
N LYS A 53 18.94 4.12 9.22
CA LYS A 53 18.79 5.46 9.82
C LYS A 53 18.48 6.51 8.76
N ARG A 54 19.18 6.47 7.64
CA ARG A 54 18.93 7.38 6.52
C ARG A 54 17.58 7.15 5.86
N GLN A 55 17.11 5.90 5.71
CA GLN A 55 15.76 5.61 5.22
C GLN A 55 14.69 6.18 6.16
N ILE A 56 14.85 6.02 7.48
CA ILE A 56 13.94 6.60 8.49
C ILE A 56 13.84 8.11 8.28
N THR A 57 14.98 8.81 8.21
CA THR A 57 15.01 10.27 7.94
C THR A 57 14.35 10.66 6.62
N GLN A 58 14.48 9.84 5.57
CA GLN A 58 13.80 10.11 4.30
C GLN A 58 12.28 9.90 4.39
N ASN A 59 11.83 9.02 5.27
CA ASN A 59 10.41 8.72 5.44
C ASN A 59 9.73 9.68 6.41
N THR A 60 10.46 10.34 7.33
CA THR A 60 9.90 11.41 8.18
C THR A 60 9.57 12.67 7.39
N ASP A 61 10.22 12.93 6.26
CA ASP A 61 9.90 14.09 5.44
C ASP A 61 10.19 13.86 3.95
N TYR A 62 9.16 13.99 3.11
CA TYR A 62 9.28 13.83 1.65
C TYR A 62 10.31 14.78 1.02
N ARG A 63 10.61 15.93 1.65
CA ARG A 63 11.62 16.91 1.21
C ARG A 63 13.04 16.36 1.29
N LEU A 64 13.26 15.35 2.13
CA LEU A 64 14.52 14.65 2.36
C LEU A 64 14.66 13.40 1.45
N ASN A 65 13.57 12.99 0.80
CA ASN A 65 13.56 11.91 -0.18
C ASN A 65 13.55 12.46 -1.62
N PRO A 66 14.71 12.63 -2.28
CA PRO A 66 14.80 13.25 -3.60
C PRO A 66 14.13 12.42 -4.70
N VAL A 67 14.09 11.07 -4.57
CA VAL A 67 13.44 10.20 -5.54
C VAL A 67 11.94 10.41 -5.46
N LEU A 68 11.35 10.26 -4.27
CA LEU A 68 9.92 10.48 -4.02
C LEU A 68 9.48 11.88 -4.47
N ARG A 69 10.21 12.92 -4.07
CA ARG A 69 9.87 14.30 -4.44
C ARG A 69 9.85 14.53 -5.95
N ARG A 70 10.71 13.82 -6.69
CA ARG A 70 10.80 13.93 -8.14
C ARG A 70 9.64 13.21 -8.82
N VAL A 71 9.40 11.95 -8.47
CA VAL A 71 8.40 11.12 -9.16
C VAL A 71 6.97 11.44 -8.74
N CYS A 72 6.75 11.82 -7.48
CA CYS A 72 5.43 12.23 -6.96
C CYS A 72 5.19 13.74 -7.03
N ARG A 73 5.95 14.49 -7.86
CA ARG A 73 5.89 15.96 -7.90
C ARG A 73 4.49 16.51 -8.15
N ALA A 74 3.71 15.86 -9.01
CA ALA A 74 2.34 16.26 -9.35
C ALA A 74 1.30 15.71 -8.35
N ASP A 75 1.55 14.52 -7.80
CA ASP A 75 0.61 13.84 -6.90
C ASP A 75 0.56 14.46 -5.50
N ILE A 76 1.71 14.93 -4.98
CA ILE A 76 1.81 15.55 -3.66
C ILE A 76 0.85 16.75 -3.50
N PRO A 77 0.89 17.80 -4.35
CA PRO A 77 -0.06 18.90 -4.23
C PRO A 77 -1.49 18.50 -4.62
N LYS A 78 -1.67 17.49 -5.47
CA LYS A 78 -3.00 17.02 -5.88
C LYS A 78 -3.76 16.35 -4.74
N PHE A 79 -3.11 15.50 -3.96
CA PHE A 79 -3.75 14.66 -2.94
C PHE A 79 -3.48 15.13 -1.51
N CYS A 80 -2.32 15.72 -1.25
CA CYS A 80 -1.84 16.00 0.11
C CYS A 80 -1.81 17.49 0.44
N GLN A 81 -2.52 18.33 -0.32
CA GLN A 81 -2.56 19.78 -0.10
C GLN A 81 -3.01 20.14 1.33
N SER A 82 -3.95 19.39 1.90
CA SER A 82 -4.44 19.62 3.27
C SER A 82 -3.35 19.41 4.32
N VAL A 83 -2.42 18.48 4.10
CA VAL A 83 -1.24 18.25 4.96
C VAL A 83 -0.27 19.42 4.78
N LEU A 84 0.00 19.81 3.54
CA LEU A 84 0.92 20.93 3.24
C LEU A 84 0.43 22.26 3.81
N ASN A 85 -0.88 22.51 3.81
CA ASN A 85 -1.46 23.73 4.35
C ASN A 85 -1.34 23.84 5.87
N LYS A 86 -1.19 22.71 6.58
CA LYS A 86 -0.98 22.67 8.03
C LYS A 86 0.50 22.81 8.42
N ALA A 87 1.41 22.65 7.46
CA ALA A 87 2.83 22.70 7.69
C ALA A 87 3.29 24.15 7.91
N THR A 88 4.07 24.39 8.96
CA THR A 88 4.82 25.64 9.11
C THR A 88 6.20 25.48 8.45
N VAL A 89 6.90 26.59 8.20
CA VAL A 89 8.20 26.58 7.51
C VAL A 89 9.22 25.70 8.23
N ASP A 90 9.17 25.66 9.56
CA ASP A 90 10.12 24.95 10.42
C ASP A 90 9.58 23.64 11.02
N SER A 91 8.33 23.24 10.71
CA SER A 91 7.80 21.97 11.20
C SER A 91 8.30 20.79 10.35
N GLU A 92 8.74 19.73 11.02
CA GLU A 92 8.85 18.41 10.41
C GLU A 92 7.45 17.89 10.09
N LEU A 93 7.31 17.19 8.97
CA LEU A 93 6.02 16.66 8.51
C LEU A 93 5.70 15.27 9.07
N GLU A 94 6.61 14.67 9.84
CA GLU A 94 6.43 13.39 10.54
C GLU A 94 5.91 12.24 9.64
N GLY A 95 6.25 12.27 8.35
CA GLY A 95 5.82 11.27 7.37
C GLY A 95 4.38 11.43 6.88
N GLN A 96 3.65 12.49 7.28
CA GLN A 96 2.24 12.70 6.93
C GLN A 96 1.99 12.77 5.41
N VAL A 97 2.93 13.32 4.63
CA VAL A 97 2.81 13.35 3.16
C VAL A 97 2.92 11.95 2.56
N ILE A 98 3.83 11.12 3.06
CA ILE A 98 3.97 9.73 2.61
C ILE A 98 2.72 8.94 3.00
N ALA A 99 2.23 9.10 4.23
CA ALA A 99 0.99 8.47 4.69
C ALA A 99 -0.21 8.85 3.80
N CYS A 100 -0.32 10.13 3.44
CA CYS A 100 -1.35 10.60 2.49
C CYS A 100 -1.23 9.94 1.11
N LEU A 101 -0.02 9.83 0.55
CA LEU A 101 0.19 9.15 -0.74
C LEU A 101 -0.14 7.65 -0.65
N LYS A 102 0.25 6.98 0.45
CA LYS A 102 -0.09 5.57 0.71
C LYS A 102 -1.60 5.33 0.72
N LEU A 103 -2.42 6.29 1.17
CA LEU A 103 -3.88 6.18 1.14
C LEU A 103 -4.46 6.21 -0.28
N GLN A 104 -3.73 6.74 -1.26
CA GLN A 104 -4.17 6.79 -2.67
C GLN A 104 -3.74 5.54 -3.45
N TYR A 105 -2.84 4.73 -2.91
CA TYR A 105 -2.29 3.54 -3.55
C TYR A 105 -3.35 2.45 -3.82
N PRO A 106 -4.25 2.09 -2.86
CA PRO A 106 -5.22 1.02 -3.10
C PRO A 106 -6.17 1.29 -4.26
N ASP A 107 -6.52 2.56 -4.47
CA ASP A 107 -7.44 3.00 -5.52
C ASP A 107 -6.72 3.34 -6.85
N GLN A 108 -5.40 3.10 -6.95
CA GLN A 108 -4.57 3.36 -8.14
C GLN A 108 -4.71 4.81 -8.66
N ARG A 109 -4.76 5.79 -7.74
CA ARG A 109 -5.00 7.20 -8.09
C ARG A 109 -3.72 8.00 -8.36
N LEU A 110 -2.57 7.42 -8.07
CA LEU A 110 -1.25 8.02 -8.24
C LEU A 110 -0.79 7.95 -9.70
N SER A 111 0.16 8.79 -10.09
CA SER A 111 0.86 8.60 -11.37
C SER A 111 1.70 7.31 -11.33
N PRO A 112 1.96 6.63 -12.47
CA PRO A 112 2.69 5.36 -12.49
C PRO A 112 4.05 5.40 -11.78
N ASP A 113 4.87 6.42 -12.06
CA ASP A 113 6.20 6.57 -11.42
C ASP A 113 6.08 6.82 -9.90
N CYS A 114 5.04 7.53 -9.47
CA CYS A 114 4.79 7.75 -8.05
C CYS A 114 4.26 6.50 -7.36
N GLU A 115 3.35 5.77 -8.01
CA GLU A 115 2.81 4.51 -7.51
C GLU A 115 3.92 3.48 -7.30
N ASP A 116 4.83 3.33 -8.27
CA ASP A 116 5.99 2.44 -8.15
C ASP A 116 6.87 2.81 -6.96
N GLN A 117 7.13 4.10 -6.75
CA GLN A 117 7.92 4.55 -5.60
C GLN A 117 7.19 4.36 -4.26
N ILE A 118 5.87 4.53 -4.22
CA ILE A 118 5.06 4.25 -3.04
C ILE A 118 5.03 2.74 -2.76
N ARG A 119 4.96 1.89 -3.79
CA ARG A 119 5.07 0.44 -3.64
C ARG A 119 6.38 0.03 -2.98
N VAL A 120 7.50 0.60 -3.40
CA VAL A 120 8.80 0.37 -2.78
C VAL A 120 8.79 0.78 -1.30
N ILE A 121 8.25 1.95 -0.97
CA ILE A 121 8.13 2.41 0.42
C ILE A 121 7.27 1.45 1.24
N LEU A 122 6.13 1.01 0.69
CA LEU A 122 5.23 0.06 1.34
C LEU A 122 5.94 -1.28 1.63
N GLN A 123 6.67 -1.83 0.65
CA GLN A 123 7.47 -3.05 0.80
C GLN A 123 8.55 -2.92 1.87
N GLU A 124 9.30 -1.82 1.85
CA GLU A 124 10.37 -1.59 2.81
C GLU A 124 9.80 -1.44 4.23
N SER A 125 8.72 -0.69 4.39
CA SER A 125 8.00 -0.54 5.67
C SER A 125 7.35 -1.85 6.14
N ALA A 126 6.91 -2.71 5.21
CA ALA A 126 6.36 -4.02 5.52
C ALA A 126 7.40 -4.97 6.13
N LEU A 127 8.68 -4.83 5.74
CA LEU A 127 9.80 -5.61 6.28
C LEU A 127 10.39 -5.00 7.56
N ASP A 128 10.43 -3.68 7.65
CA ASP A 128 10.98 -2.95 8.80
C ASP A 128 10.02 -1.83 9.24
N TYR A 129 9.28 -2.12 10.32
CA TYR A 129 8.26 -1.24 10.90
C TYR A 129 8.77 0.16 11.28
N ARG A 130 10.08 0.32 11.47
CA ARG A 130 10.71 1.61 11.81
C ARG A 130 10.74 2.56 10.62
N LEU A 131 10.58 2.05 9.41
CA LEU A 131 10.51 2.85 8.19
C LEU A 131 9.13 3.48 7.98
N ASP A 132 8.15 3.23 8.85
CA ASP A 132 6.85 3.89 8.83
C ASP A 132 6.69 4.83 10.05
N PRO A 133 6.92 6.15 9.88
CA PRO A 133 6.82 7.10 10.98
C PRO A 133 5.42 7.17 11.61
N GLN A 134 4.35 7.05 10.83
CA GLN A 134 3.00 7.10 11.37
C GLN A 134 2.71 5.86 12.22
N LEU A 135 3.17 4.68 11.79
CA LEU A 135 3.11 3.49 12.62
C LEU A 135 3.93 3.67 13.92
N GLN A 136 5.15 4.22 13.86
CA GLN A 136 5.95 4.48 15.07
C GLN A 136 5.22 5.40 16.06
N ILE A 137 4.63 6.49 15.56
CA ILE A 137 3.93 7.48 16.39
C ILE A 137 2.68 6.86 17.02
N HIS A 138 1.90 6.13 16.24
CA HIS A 138 0.60 5.67 16.69
C HIS A 138 0.65 4.31 17.39
N CYS A 139 1.58 3.42 17.07
CA CYS A 139 1.60 2.04 17.59
C CYS A 139 2.74 1.74 18.58
N SER A 140 3.53 2.72 19.01
CA SER A 140 4.70 2.49 19.89
C SER A 140 4.38 1.62 21.12
N ASP A 141 3.27 1.90 21.78
CA ASP A 141 2.88 1.23 23.02
C ASP A 141 2.37 -0.18 22.76
N GLU A 142 1.59 -0.36 21.70
CA GLU A 142 1.07 -1.67 21.29
C GLU A 142 2.20 -2.58 20.83
N ILE A 143 3.15 -2.06 20.06
CA ILE A 143 4.35 -2.80 19.66
C ILE A 143 5.12 -3.26 20.91
N PHE A 144 5.32 -2.37 21.89
CA PHE A 144 6.03 -2.72 23.13
C PHE A 144 5.29 -3.75 24.00
N LYS A 145 3.95 -3.72 24.01
CA LYS A 145 3.13 -4.57 24.90
C LYS A 145 2.75 -5.91 24.29
N LEU A 146 2.54 -5.95 22.97
CA LEU A 146 1.98 -7.11 22.27
C LEU A 146 3.03 -7.86 21.43
N CYS A 147 4.12 -7.18 21.03
CA CYS A 147 5.08 -7.68 20.05
C CYS A 147 6.55 -7.55 20.51
N ASP A 148 6.81 -7.73 21.82
CA ASP A 148 8.14 -7.58 22.40
C ASP A 148 9.13 -8.66 21.93
N GLU A 149 8.65 -9.90 21.79
CA GLU A 149 9.39 -11.02 21.23
C GLU A 149 9.82 -10.75 19.78
N GLU A 150 8.90 -10.27 18.94
CA GLU A 150 9.18 -9.93 17.54
C GLU A 150 10.12 -8.73 17.40
N MET A 151 10.02 -7.74 18.30
CA MET A 151 10.97 -6.62 18.35
C MET A 151 12.39 -7.10 18.70
N ALA A 152 12.52 -8.10 19.57
CA ALA A 152 13.80 -8.65 19.99
C ALA A 152 14.48 -9.52 18.90
N ALA A 153 13.76 -9.84 17.81
CA ALA A 153 14.31 -10.59 16.70
C ALA A 153 15.56 -9.89 16.11
N LEU A 154 16.61 -10.68 15.90
CA LEU A 154 17.90 -10.22 15.37
C LEU A 154 17.75 -9.57 13.98
N GLU A 155 16.77 -10.03 13.20
CA GLU A 155 16.46 -9.53 11.87
C GLU A 155 15.00 -9.11 11.78
N GLN A 156 14.77 -7.94 11.20
CA GLN A 156 13.44 -7.41 10.92
C GLN A 156 13.07 -7.82 9.50
N THR A 157 12.22 -8.83 9.38
CA THR A 157 11.66 -9.34 8.13
C THR A 157 10.14 -9.33 8.17
N GLY A 158 9.56 -8.31 8.83
CA GLY A 158 8.12 -8.07 8.92
C GLY A 158 7.41 -8.67 10.14
N GLN A 159 8.12 -9.34 11.06
CA GLN A 159 7.52 -10.01 12.22
C GLN A 159 6.66 -9.07 13.08
N VAL A 160 7.15 -7.86 13.36
CA VAL A 160 6.41 -6.88 14.18
C VAL A 160 5.08 -6.49 13.51
N LEU A 161 5.06 -6.32 12.18
CA LEU A 161 3.82 -6.02 11.46
C LEU A 161 2.87 -7.21 11.42
N GLU A 162 3.39 -8.43 11.27
CA GLU A 162 2.56 -9.64 11.37
C GLU A 162 1.93 -9.77 12.75
N CYS A 163 2.70 -9.52 13.82
CA CYS A 163 2.18 -9.50 15.19
C CYS A 163 1.06 -8.46 15.35
N LEU A 164 1.25 -7.23 14.87
CA LEU A 164 0.20 -6.20 14.94
C LEU A 164 -1.07 -6.58 14.16
N LYS A 165 -0.93 -7.18 12.96
CA LYS A 165 -2.08 -7.66 12.17
C LYS A 165 -2.85 -8.76 12.91
N ASN A 166 -2.13 -9.71 13.52
CA ASN A 166 -2.72 -10.82 14.26
C ASN A 166 -3.43 -10.36 15.53
N ASN A 167 -2.89 -9.33 16.20
CA ASN A 167 -3.44 -8.77 17.43
C ASN A 167 -4.36 -7.56 17.19
N LEU A 168 -4.87 -7.36 15.97
CA LEU A 168 -5.67 -6.17 15.62
C LEU A 168 -6.90 -5.97 16.53
N LEU A 169 -7.48 -7.06 17.04
CA LEU A 169 -8.60 -7.00 17.99
C LEU A 169 -8.21 -6.55 19.41
N GLU A 170 -6.94 -6.70 19.76
CA GLU A 170 -6.39 -6.38 21.09
C GLU A 170 -5.81 -4.96 21.16
N ILE A 171 -5.55 -4.34 20.01
CA ILE A 171 -5.11 -2.95 19.88
C ILE A 171 -6.22 -2.03 20.41
N LYS A 172 -5.86 -1.16 21.36
CA LYS A 172 -6.82 -0.25 22.02
C LYS A 172 -6.79 1.16 21.46
N ARG A 173 -5.63 1.63 21.00
CA ARG A 173 -5.47 3.01 20.53
C ARG A 173 -5.97 3.12 19.10
N GLU A 174 -7.02 3.92 18.91
CA GLU A 174 -7.67 4.12 17.59
C GLU A 174 -6.67 4.53 16.49
N GLY A 175 -5.69 5.39 16.80
CA GLY A 175 -4.64 5.75 15.85
C GLY A 175 -3.86 4.53 15.34
N CYS A 176 -3.49 3.61 16.24
CA CYS A 176 -2.79 2.39 15.85
C CYS A 176 -3.69 1.44 15.04
N ILE A 177 -4.96 1.28 15.46
CA ILE A 177 -5.95 0.49 14.72
C ILE A 177 -6.04 0.99 13.27
N MET A 178 -6.15 2.31 13.09
CA MET A 178 -6.25 2.92 11.78
C MET A 178 -5.00 2.70 10.92
N GLU A 179 -3.79 2.79 11.49
CA GLU A 179 -2.55 2.50 10.75
C GLU A 179 -2.50 1.03 10.30
N VAL A 180 -2.82 0.07 11.17
CA VAL A 180 -2.83 -1.36 10.81
C VAL A 180 -3.92 -1.66 9.78
N VAL A 181 -5.10 -1.06 9.90
CA VAL A 181 -6.19 -1.17 8.92
C VAL A 181 -5.78 -0.58 7.57
N ASN A 182 -5.12 0.57 7.55
CA ASN A 182 -4.60 1.17 6.32
C ASN A 182 -3.56 0.27 5.66
N MET A 183 -2.68 -0.37 6.44
CA MET A 183 -1.72 -1.36 5.93
C MET A 183 -2.42 -2.57 5.30
N LEU A 184 -3.48 -3.08 5.94
CA LEU A 184 -4.29 -4.18 5.39
C LEU A 184 -4.96 -3.79 4.07
N LYS A 185 -5.46 -2.56 3.94
CA LYS A 185 -5.99 -2.05 2.67
C LYS A 185 -4.91 -1.94 1.58
N GLN A 186 -3.73 -1.45 1.95
CA GLN A 186 -2.58 -1.32 1.05
C GLN A 186 -2.09 -2.70 0.57
N SER A 187 -2.02 -3.70 1.46
CA SER A 187 -1.61 -5.06 1.11
C SER A 187 -2.62 -5.82 0.26
N LYS A 188 -3.91 -5.53 0.41
CA LYS A 188 -4.96 -6.09 -0.46
C LYS A 188 -4.79 -5.66 -1.93
N ALA A 189 -4.31 -4.44 -2.14
CA ALA A 189 -4.21 -3.87 -3.48
C ALA A 189 -3.16 -4.56 -4.36
N ASP A 190 -2.14 -5.16 -3.76
CA ASP A 190 -1.06 -5.84 -4.49
C ASP A 190 -0.34 -6.83 -3.57
N ILE A 191 -0.21 -8.09 -4.00
CA ILE A 191 0.46 -9.12 -3.22
C ILE A 191 1.89 -8.75 -2.87
N PHE A 192 2.58 -8.01 -3.74
CA PHE A 192 3.96 -7.63 -3.49
C PHE A 192 4.10 -6.57 -2.40
N VAL A 193 3.01 -5.92 -1.95
CA VAL A 193 3.00 -5.01 -0.79
C VAL A 193 2.98 -5.78 0.54
N ASP A 194 2.70 -7.09 0.53
CA ASP A 194 2.84 -7.99 1.67
C ASP A 194 3.97 -9.00 1.41
N PRO A 195 5.22 -8.69 1.77
CA PRO A 195 6.36 -9.57 1.49
C PRO A 195 6.24 -10.95 2.12
N VAL A 196 5.57 -11.06 3.27
CA VAL A 196 5.33 -12.33 3.96
C VAL A 196 4.39 -13.20 3.13
N LEU A 197 3.24 -12.65 2.72
CA LEU A 197 2.30 -13.35 1.84
C LEU A 197 2.92 -13.66 0.47
N SER A 198 3.59 -12.69 -0.15
CA SER A 198 4.24 -12.86 -1.45
C SER A 198 5.31 -13.96 -1.42
N THR A 199 6.04 -14.09 -0.32
CA THR A 199 7.04 -15.17 -0.16
C THR A 199 6.36 -16.53 -0.03
N SER A 200 5.31 -16.62 0.79
CA SER A 200 4.56 -17.87 0.97
C SER A 200 3.85 -18.34 -0.29
N CYS A 201 3.41 -17.41 -1.15
CA CYS A 201 2.75 -17.71 -2.41
C CYS A 201 3.68 -17.67 -3.64
N ALA A 202 5.00 -17.54 -3.46
CA ALA A 202 5.93 -17.35 -4.59
C ALA A 202 5.89 -18.49 -5.62
N LEU A 203 5.74 -19.74 -5.17
CA LEU A 203 5.61 -20.90 -6.06
C LEU A 203 4.27 -20.89 -6.78
N ASP A 204 3.17 -20.61 -6.07
CA ASP A 204 1.84 -20.56 -6.66
C ASP A 204 1.72 -19.45 -7.71
N ILE A 205 2.28 -18.27 -7.43
CA ILE A 205 2.36 -17.18 -8.41
C ILE A 205 3.10 -17.65 -9.67
N LYS A 206 4.24 -18.33 -9.50
CA LYS A 206 5.08 -18.81 -10.61
C LYS A 206 4.43 -19.93 -11.42
N HIS A 207 3.59 -20.75 -10.80
CA HIS A 207 2.99 -21.91 -11.46
C HIS A 207 1.58 -21.66 -11.99
N HIS A 208 0.81 -20.77 -11.34
CA HIS A 208 -0.60 -20.57 -11.62
C HIS A 208 -0.92 -19.17 -12.14
N CYS A 209 -0.15 -18.14 -11.74
CA CYS A 209 -0.37 -16.75 -12.13
C CYS A 209 0.80 -16.19 -12.96
N ASN A 210 1.51 -17.04 -13.71
CA ASN A 210 2.75 -16.67 -14.42
C ASN A 210 2.54 -15.76 -15.63
N ASP A 211 1.44 -15.95 -16.35
CA ASP A 211 1.07 -15.17 -17.54
C ASP A 211 0.44 -13.81 -17.15
N ILE A 212 0.17 -13.62 -15.86
CA ILE A 212 -0.39 -12.40 -15.32
C ILE A 212 0.75 -11.43 -14.99
N PRO A 213 0.78 -10.24 -15.60
CA PRO A 213 1.83 -9.26 -15.31
C PRO A 213 1.80 -8.87 -13.83
N PRO A 214 2.98 -8.71 -13.19
CA PRO A 214 3.06 -8.33 -11.79
C PRO A 214 2.47 -6.94 -11.59
N PHE A 215 2.21 -6.64 -10.32
CA PHE A 215 1.67 -5.38 -9.84
C PHE A 215 0.23 -5.05 -10.27
N GLY A 216 -0.34 -4.04 -9.64
CA GLY A 216 -1.70 -3.58 -9.91
C GLY A 216 -2.78 -4.57 -9.47
N GLY A 217 -2.46 -5.45 -8.52
CA GLY A 217 -3.41 -6.38 -7.89
C GLY A 217 -3.79 -7.62 -8.71
N ARG A 218 -3.38 -7.73 -9.98
CA ARG A 218 -3.82 -8.84 -10.85
C ARG A 218 -3.43 -10.23 -10.33
N GLN A 219 -2.19 -10.38 -9.87
CA GLN A 219 -1.74 -11.66 -9.29
C GLN A 219 -2.39 -11.95 -7.94
N MET A 220 -2.78 -10.91 -7.20
CA MET A 220 -3.57 -11.07 -5.97
C MET A 220 -4.99 -11.58 -6.28
N SER A 221 -5.66 -11.01 -7.28
CA SER A 221 -6.97 -11.49 -7.75
C SER A 221 -6.92 -12.95 -8.21
N CYS A 222 -5.92 -13.33 -9.02
CA CYS A 222 -5.70 -14.71 -9.46
C CYS A 222 -5.61 -15.70 -8.30
N LEU A 223 -4.85 -15.37 -7.25
CA LEU A 223 -4.72 -16.25 -6.09
C LEU A 223 -6.03 -16.34 -5.28
N MET A 224 -6.77 -15.23 -5.14
CA MET A 224 -8.07 -15.24 -4.47
C MET A 224 -9.10 -16.09 -5.24
N GLU A 225 -9.13 -16.00 -6.57
CA GLU A 225 -9.98 -16.83 -7.43
C GLU A 225 -9.61 -18.31 -7.32
N ALA A 226 -8.31 -18.63 -7.40
CA ALA A 226 -7.81 -20.00 -7.25
C ALA A 226 -8.20 -20.61 -5.89
N LEU A 227 -8.18 -19.81 -4.82
CA LEU A 227 -8.59 -20.23 -3.48
C LEU A 227 -10.11 -20.50 -3.38
N GLN A 228 -10.93 -19.67 -4.04
CA GLN A 228 -12.40 -19.76 -3.97
C GLN A 228 -12.96 -20.90 -4.83
N GLU A 229 -12.50 -21.01 -6.07
CA GLU A 229 -13.03 -21.99 -7.02
C GLU A 229 -12.55 -23.41 -6.74
N GLY A 230 -11.43 -23.56 -6.00
CA GLY A 230 -10.77 -24.85 -5.82
C GLY A 230 -10.30 -25.48 -7.13
N SER A 231 -10.23 -24.68 -8.22
CA SER A 231 -9.80 -25.10 -9.55
C SER A 231 -8.32 -25.52 -9.57
N VAL A 232 -7.56 -25.03 -8.60
CA VAL A 232 -6.14 -25.33 -8.39
C VAL A 232 -5.86 -25.48 -6.90
N SER A 233 -5.07 -26.49 -6.52
CA SER A 233 -4.58 -26.63 -5.14
C SER A 233 -3.35 -25.75 -4.94
N LEU A 234 -3.53 -24.63 -4.24
CA LEU A 234 -2.42 -23.79 -3.77
C LEU A 234 -1.56 -24.57 -2.76
N GLN A 235 -0.30 -24.15 -2.59
CA GLN A 235 0.55 -24.65 -1.52
C GLN A 235 -0.12 -24.41 -0.14
N PRO A 236 -0.02 -25.35 0.82
CA PRO A 236 -0.71 -25.22 2.11
C PRO A 236 -0.39 -23.93 2.87
N GLU A 237 0.86 -23.47 2.81
CA GLU A 237 1.28 -22.24 3.47
C GLU A 237 0.71 -20.97 2.79
N CYS A 238 0.68 -20.95 1.45
CA CYS A 238 0.05 -19.85 0.71
C CYS A 238 -1.45 -19.81 0.99
N GLN A 239 -2.12 -20.97 0.89
CA GLN A 239 -3.55 -21.10 1.15
C GLN A 239 -3.92 -20.58 2.55
N LYS A 240 -3.20 -21.04 3.57
CA LYS A 240 -3.42 -20.60 4.95
C LYS A 240 -3.26 -19.09 5.11
N ARG A 241 -2.13 -18.53 4.68
CA ARG A 241 -1.87 -17.09 4.84
C ARG A 241 -2.81 -16.23 4.02
N LEU A 242 -3.16 -16.66 2.82
CA LEU A 242 -4.11 -15.93 1.98
C LEU A 242 -5.49 -15.90 2.65
N GLN A 243 -5.92 -17.02 3.24
CA GLN A 243 -7.17 -17.07 4.01
C GLN A 243 -7.12 -16.14 5.23
N ASP A 244 -6.03 -16.20 6.02
CA ASP A 244 -5.84 -15.31 7.18
C ASP A 244 -5.95 -13.83 6.75
N ARG A 245 -5.43 -13.47 5.57
CA ARG A 245 -5.51 -12.11 5.03
C ARG A 245 -6.91 -11.73 4.57
N ILE A 246 -7.66 -12.64 3.95
CA ILE A 246 -9.05 -12.41 3.56
C ILE A 246 -9.90 -12.07 4.78
N ASP A 247 -9.72 -12.80 5.88
CA ASP A 247 -10.44 -12.58 7.13
C ASP A 247 -10.07 -11.21 7.73
N MET A 248 -8.77 -10.87 7.76
CA MET A 248 -8.28 -9.56 8.21
C MET A 248 -8.81 -8.40 7.35
N TRP A 249 -8.88 -8.56 6.02
CA TRP A 249 -9.41 -7.53 5.13
C TRP A 249 -10.90 -7.32 5.33
N SER A 250 -11.67 -8.39 5.54
CA SER A 250 -13.09 -8.32 5.87
C SER A 250 -13.29 -7.52 7.16
N TYR A 251 -12.50 -7.82 8.20
CA TYR A 251 -12.52 -7.05 9.43
C TYR A 251 -12.15 -5.57 9.21
N ALA A 252 -11.06 -5.29 8.49
CA ALA A 252 -10.62 -3.94 8.18
C ALA A 252 -11.69 -3.13 7.41
N ALA A 253 -12.43 -3.77 6.51
CA ALA A 253 -13.54 -3.14 5.79
C ALA A 253 -14.60 -2.64 6.79
N THR A 254 -15.09 -3.52 7.69
CA THR A 254 -16.11 -3.18 8.70
C THR A 254 -15.71 -1.99 9.58
N ARG A 255 -14.44 -1.91 9.99
CA ARG A 255 -13.92 -0.81 10.82
C ARG A 255 -13.89 0.54 10.11
N THR A 256 -13.77 0.54 8.80
CA THR A 256 -13.74 1.79 8.01
C THR A 256 -15.09 2.21 7.46
N GLY A 257 -16.17 1.51 7.83
CA GLY A 257 -17.52 1.75 7.30
C GLY A 257 -17.65 1.41 5.81
N LEU A 258 -16.65 0.74 5.22
CA LEU A 258 -16.73 0.13 3.90
C LEU A 258 -17.31 -1.26 4.12
N GLU A 259 -18.54 -1.53 3.69
CA GLU A 259 -19.08 -2.89 3.79
C GLU A 259 -18.14 -3.89 3.09
N PRO A 260 -17.91 -5.08 3.67
CA PRO A 260 -17.14 -6.13 3.02
C PRO A 260 -17.90 -6.61 1.77
N LEU A 261 -17.58 -6.01 0.63
CA LEU A 261 -18.06 -6.40 -0.70
C LEU A 261 -17.77 -7.88 -1.04
N CYS A 262 -16.89 -8.53 -0.28
CA CYS A 262 -16.50 -9.93 -0.50
C CYS A 262 -17.57 -10.96 -0.11
N CYS A 263 -18.72 -10.59 0.46
CA CYS A 263 -19.82 -11.52 0.74
C CYS A 263 -21.16 -11.17 0.07
N LEU A 264 -21.21 -10.19 -0.84
CA LEU A 264 -22.45 -9.79 -1.54
C LEU A 264 -22.58 -10.37 -2.96
N THR A 265 -21.59 -11.12 -3.44
CA THR A 265 -21.57 -11.60 -4.84
C THR A 265 -22.37 -12.86 -5.10
N ASP A 266 -23.06 -13.44 -4.11
CA ASP A 266 -23.96 -14.58 -4.34
C ASP A 266 -25.35 -14.17 -4.89
N GLN A 267 -25.54 -12.89 -5.25
CA GLN A 267 -26.79 -12.44 -5.89
C GLN A 267 -26.64 -11.59 -7.15
N PHE A 268 -25.45 -11.15 -7.58
CA PHE A 268 -25.44 -10.06 -8.57
C PHE A 268 -24.57 -10.12 -9.81
N TRP A 269 -23.50 -10.91 -9.98
CA TRP A 269 -22.79 -10.92 -11.28
C TRP A 269 -22.11 -12.25 -11.62
N THR A 270 -22.53 -12.87 -12.71
CA THR A 270 -21.70 -13.77 -13.54
C THR A 270 -21.08 -12.96 -14.68
N HIS A 271 -19.86 -13.32 -15.04
CA HIS A 271 -19.16 -12.85 -16.23
C HIS A 271 -19.94 -13.21 -17.50
N GLU A 272 -20.71 -12.25 -18.04
CA GLU A 272 -20.85 -11.94 -19.46
C GLU A 272 -21.78 -10.70 -19.55
N ASP A 273 -21.58 -9.86 -20.55
CA ASP A 273 -22.49 -8.79 -20.98
C ASP A 273 -22.53 -7.46 -20.22
N ARG A 274 -21.84 -6.51 -20.87
CA ARG A 274 -22.25 -5.12 -21.02
C ARG A 274 -23.59 -5.04 -21.79
N ILE A 275 -24.70 -5.54 -21.22
CA ILE A 275 -26.06 -5.41 -21.78
C ILE A 275 -27.09 -5.26 -20.62
N PRO A 276 -27.92 -4.20 -20.58
CA PRO A 276 -28.95 -4.06 -19.56
C PRO A 276 -30.12 -5.03 -19.80
N SER A 277 -30.66 -5.57 -18.71
CA SER A 277 -31.75 -6.56 -18.69
C SER A 277 -33.05 -6.02 -19.31
N GLU A 278 -33.94 -6.94 -19.69
CA GLU A 278 -35.19 -6.65 -20.40
C GLU A 278 -36.15 -5.76 -19.59
N THR A 279 -36.07 -5.87 -18.26
CA THR A 279 -36.72 -4.99 -17.30
C THR A 279 -36.17 -3.56 -17.40
N THR A 280 -34.84 -3.37 -17.47
CA THR A 280 -34.23 -2.03 -17.59
C THR A 280 -34.52 -1.39 -18.95
N ARG A 281 -34.59 -2.17 -20.04
CA ARG A 281 -35.01 -1.65 -21.37
C ARG A 281 -36.44 -1.14 -21.37
N SER A 282 -37.33 -1.81 -20.63
CA SER A 282 -38.73 -1.41 -20.50
C SER A 282 -38.88 -0.13 -19.68
N THR A 283 -38.11 0.04 -18.61
CA THR A 283 -38.11 1.26 -17.79
C THR A 283 -37.54 2.45 -18.55
N ILE A 284 -36.44 2.26 -19.28
CA ILE A 284 -35.83 3.33 -20.11
C ILE A 284 -36.77 3.74 -21.24
N ARG A 285 -37.44 2.79 -21.90
CA ARG A 285 -38.49 3.11 -22.90
C ARG A 285 -39.67 3.88 -22.28
N TRP A 286 -40.09 3.52 -21.07
CA TRP A 286 -41.15 4.25 -20.35
C TRP A 286 -40.73 5.68 -19.98
N ILE A 287 -39.49 5.88 -19.53
CA ILE A 287 -38.97 7.21 -19.19
C ILE A 287 -38.86 8.09 -20.44
N ILE A 288 -38.39 7.55 -21.57
CA ILE A 288 -38.33 8.27 -22.85
C ILE A 288 -39.75 8.61 -23.34
N PHE A 289 -40.70 7.68 -23.22
CA PHE A 289 -42.10 7.92 -23.59
C PHE A 289 -42.78 9.00 -22.74
N ILE A 290 -42.53 9.01 -21.42
CA ILE A 290 -43.02 10.09 -20.53
C ILE A 290 -42.37 11.43 -20.91
N ALA A 291 -41.06 11.46 -21.16
CA ALA A 291 -40.34 12.68 -21.52
C ALA A 291 -40.79 13.27 -22.88
N GLN A 292 -41.12 12.43 -23.85
CA GLN A 292 -41.70 12.87 -25.12
C GLN A 292 -43.15 13.35 -24.95
N SER A 293 -43.94 12.69 -24.11
CA SER A 293 -45.32 13.09 -23.83
C SER A 293 -45.42 14.42 -23.07
N THR A 294 -44.45 14.77 -22.24
CA THR A 294 -44.43 16.06 -21.54
C THR A 294 -43.91 17.21 -22.41
N LEU A 295 -43.08 16.93 -23.42
CA LEU A 295 -42.63 17.94 -24.39
C LEU A 295 -43.69 18.26 -25.46
N ASP A 296 -44.60 17.33 -25.78
CA ASP A 296 -45.71 17.55 -26.73
C ASP A 296 -46.93 18.29 -26.12
N TRP A 297 -47.01 18.42 -24.79
CA TRP A 297 -48.10 19.14 -24.08
C TRP A 297 -47.77 20.60 -23.70
N PHE A 298 -46.53 21.04 -23.88
CA PHE A 298 -46.09 22.38 -23.45
C PHE A 298 -46.36 23.58 -24.37
N PRO A 299 -46.97 23.47 -25.59
CA PRO A 299 -47.40 24.66 -26.34
C PRO A 299 -48.92 24.93 -26.36
N ARG A 300 -49.73 24.45 -25.39
CA ARG A 300 -51.20 24.72 -25.35
C ARG A 300 -51.73 25.44 -24.10
N LEU A 301 -50.88 26.09 -23.29
CA LEU A 301 -51.31 26.91 -22.14
C LEU A 301 -50.70 28.33 -22.17
N LEU A 302 -50.73 28.98 -23.33
CA LEU A 302 -50.32 30.38 -23.54
C LEU A 302 -51.42 31.20 -24.25
N PRO A 303 -52.69 31.17 -23.76
CA PRO A 303 -53.51 32.37 -23.91
C PRO A 303 -54.44 32.67 -22.71
N TYR A 304 -53.96 32.55 -21.47
CA TYR A 304 -54.67 33.08 -20.28
C TYR A 304 -53.72 33.67 -19.22
N ILE A 305 -52.71 34.42 -19.67
CA ILE A 305 -52.09 35.55 -18.95
C ILE A 305 -51.85 36.64 -19.99
#